data_AF-A0A2H6NIA9-F1
#
_entry.id   AF-A0A2H6NIA9-F1
#
_cell.length_a   1.000
_cell.length_b   1.000
_cell.length_c   1.000
_cell.angle_alpha   90.00
_cell.angle_beta   90.00
_cell.angle_gamma   90.00
#
_symmetry.space_group_name_H-M   'P 1'
#
loop_
_entity.id
_entity.type
_entity.pdbx_description
1 polymer ?
#
loop_
_entity_poly.entity_id
_entity_poly.type
_entity_poly.pdbx_seq_one_letter_code
_entity_poly.pdbx_strand_id
1 'polypeptide(L)'
;VAFGQIFNYKININDYRDFIENVLKDSKNYTIPCSIKKARDIIKTIAISSAEAERGFSLMDIICSEGRSRLTVSNITNLLTISLTGLPLQEWDPVPIVKKWLRAH
;
A
#
# COMPACT_ATOMS: atom_id res chain seq x y z
N VAL A 1 1.17 -8.42 -9.74
CA VAL A 1 -0.28 -8.66 -9.88
C VAL A 1 -0.84 -7.50 -10.68
N ALA A 2 -1.44 -7.73 -11.84
CA ALA A 2 -2.05 -6.64 -12.61
C ALA A 2 -3.26 -6.10 -11.83
N PHE A 3 -3.48 -4.78 -11.81
CA PHE A 3 -4.57 -4.14 -11.07
C PHE A 3 -5.95 -4.79 -11.34
N GLY A 4 -6.20 -5.22 -12.58
CA GLY A 4 -7.44 -5.92 -12.94
C GLY A 4 -7.64 -7.29 -12.28
N GLN A 5 -6.58 -7.96 -11.83
CA GLN A 5 -6.69 -9.24 -11.09
C GLN A 5 -7.12 -9.04 -9.62
N ILE A 6 -6.96 -7.82 -9.09
CA ILE A 6 -7.35 -7.47 -7.72
C ILE A 6 -8.89 -7.42 -7.63
N PHE A 7 -9.54 -6.73 -8.56
CA PHE A 7 -11.00 -6.58 -8.57
C PHE A 7 -11.74 -7.84 -9.06
N ASN A 8 -11.09 -8.70 -9.84
CA ASN A 8 -11.69 -9.94 -10.35
C ASN A 8 -11.37 -11.18 -9.49
N TYR A 9 -10.96 -10.98 -8.24
CA TYR A 9 -10.61 -12.08 -7.36
C TYR A 9 -11.83 -12.92 -6.99
N LYS A 10 -11.79 -14.22 -7.31
CA LYS A 10 -12.86 -15.18 -6.99
C LYS A 10 -12.58 -15.88 -5.66
N ILE A 11 -13.54 -15.79 -4.75
CA ILE A 11 -13.54 -16.55 -3.49
C ILE A 11 -14.02 -17.97 -3.77
N ASN A 12 -13.39 -18.96 -3.15
CA ASN A 12 -13.86 -20.35 -3.23
C ASN A 12 -15.18 -20.47 -2.45
N ILE A 13 -16.22 -21.04 -3.07
CA ILE A 13 -17.54 -21.16 -2.46
C ILE A 13 -17.55 -22.01 -1.18
N ASN A 14 -16.68 -23.02 -1.10
CA ASN A 14 -16.53 -23.86 0.09
C ASN A 14 -15.83 -23.08 1.20
N ASP A 15 -14.75 -22.37 0.89
CA ASP A 15 -14.08 -21.49 1.86
C ASP A 15 -15.03 -20.42 2.42
N TYR A 16 -15.93 -19.88 1.59
CA TYR A 16 -16.95 -18.93 2.04
C TYR A 16 -17.97 -19.58 2.95
N ARG A 17 -18.48 -20.76 2.59
CA ARG A 17 -19.41 -21.52 3.44
C ARG A 17 -18.78 -21.83 4.80
N ASP A 18 -17.57 -22.37 4.80
CA ASP A 18 -16.81 -22.67 6.02
C ASP A 18 -16.63 -21.41 6.88
N PHE A 19 -16.29 -20.28 6.26
CA PHE A 19 -16.14 -19.02 6.97
C PHE A 19 -17.44 -18.59 7.67
N ILE A 20 -18.57 -18.60 6.96
CA ILE A 20 -19.88 -18.22 7.53
C ILE A 20 -20.28 -19.16 8.67
N GLU A 21 -20.16 -20.47 8.48
CA GLU A 21 -20.55 -21.45 9.48
C GLU A 21 -19.72 -21.36 10.77
N ASN A 22 -18.41 -21.10 10.65
CA ASN A 22 -17.52 -20.98 11.81
C ASN A 22 -17.65 -19.64 12.53
N VAL A 23 -17.91 -18.54 11.82
CA VAL A 23 -18.21 -17.23 12.43
C VAL A 23 -19.49 -17.28 13.26
N LEU A 24 -20.48 -18.06 12.85
CA LEU A 24 -21.76 -18.21 13.54
C LEU A 24 -21.73 -19.18 14.73
N LYS A 25 -20.83 -20.18 14.73
CA LYS A 25 -20.87 -21.29 15.71
C LYS A 25 -19.96 -21.12 16.93
N ASP A 26 -18.76 -20.56 16.80
CA ASP A 26 -17.96 -20.06 17.94
C ASP A 26 -16.64 -19.47 17.43
N SER A 27 -16.42 -18.17 17.66
CA SER A 27 -15.39 -17.37 16.97
C SER A 27 -13.96 -17.57 17.48
N LYS A 28 -13.76 -18.35 18.55
CA LYS A 28 -12.53 -18.23 19.35
C LYS A 28 -11.31 -18.94 18.78
N ASN A 29 -11.46 -19.94 17.91
CA ASN A 29 -10.33 -20.75 17.40
C ASN A 29 -10.46 -21.15 15.92
N TYR A 30 -11.06 -20.29 15.09
CA TYR A 30 -11.19 -20.58 13.66
C TYR A 30 -10.03 -20.00 12.84
N THR A 31 -9.40 -20.85 12.02
CA THR A 31 -8.40 -20.41 11.04
C THR A 31 -9.11 -19.95 9.77
N ILE A 32 -8.95 -18.67 9.44
CA ILE A 32 -9.57 -18.07 8.24
C ILE A 32 -9.00 -18.72 6.97
N PRO A 33 -9.85 -19.20 6.03
CA PRO A 33 -9.42 -19.82 4.79
C PRO A 33 -8.59 -18.86 3.93
N CYS A 34 -7.68 -19.42 3.15
CA CYS A 34 -6.72 -18.64 2.36
C CYS A 34 -7.42 -17.67 1.39
N SER A 35 -8.52 -18.11 0.73
CA SER A 35 -9.21 -17.23 -0.21
C SER A 35 -9.93 -16.07 0.47
N ILE A 36 -10.52 -16.29 1.63
CA ILE A 36 -11.15 -15.24 2.45
C ILE A 36 -10.10 -14.26 2.99
N LYS A 37 -8.97 -14.77 3.48
CA LYS A 37 -7.85 -13.94 3.94
C LYS A 37 -7.37 -13.02 2.83
N LYS A 38 -7.17 -13.57 1.62
CA LYS A 38 -6.73 -12.81 0.46
C LYS A 38 -7.76 -11.77 0.01
N ALA A 39 -9.05 -12.11 0.00
CA ALA A 39 -10.12 -11.16 -0.30
C ALA A 39 -10.15 -10.00 0.71
N ARG A 40 -10.01 -10.29 2.00
CA ARG A 40 -9.92 -9.27 3.06
C ARG A 40 -8.71 -8.35 2.84
N ASP A 41 -7.55 -8.93 2.52
CA ASP A 41 -6.33 -8.15 2.32
C ASP A 41 -6.46 -7.27 1.06
N ILE A 42 -7.15 -7.72 0.01
CA ILE A 42 -7.51 -6.89 -1.17
C ILE A 42 -8.39 -5.71 -0.76
N ILE A 43 -9.47 -5.95 0.00
CA ILE A 43 -10.39 -4.89 0.43
C ILE A 43 -9.63 -3.82 1.23
N LYS A 44 -8.67 -4.22 2.07
CA LYS A 44 -7.81 -3.29 2.84
C LYS A 44 -6.93 -2.38 1.97
N THR A 45 -6.71 -2.71 0.70
CA THR A 45 -5.94 -1.87 -0.23
C THR A 45 -6.78 -0.81 -0.94
N ILE A 46 -8.11 -0.90 -0.86
CA ILE A 46 -9.01 0.06 -1.51
C ILE A 46 -9.12 1.29 -0.61
N ALA A 47 -8.81 2.46 -1.16
CA ALA A 47 -9.00 3.73 -0.46
C ALA A 47 -10.49 3.94 -0.15
N ILE A 48 -10.80 4.20 1.11
CA ILE A 48 -12.18 4.33 1.61
C ILE A 48 -12.74 5.73 1.33
N SER A 49 -11.87 6.72 1.14
CA SER A 49 -12.24 8.14 1.01
C SER A 49 -11.34 8.89 0.03
N SER A 50 -11.86 9.97 -0.55
CA SER A 50 -11.07 10.94 -1.33
C SER A 50 -9.99 11.62 -0.51
N ALA A 51 -10.11 11.62 0.82
CA ALA A 51 -9.11 12.18 1.74
C ALA A 51 -7.69 11.61 1.52
N GLU A 52 -7.57 10.33 1.12
CA GLU A 52 -6.28 9.73 0.79
C GLU A 52 -5.65 10.34 -0.48
N ALA A 53 -6.48 10.70 -1.48
CA ALA A 53 -6.02 11.40 -2.67
C ALA A 53 -5.70 12.87 -2.36
N GLU A 54 -6.53 13.53 -1.56
CA GLU A 54 -6.33 14.91 -1.11
C GLU A 54 -5.02 15.07 -0.33
N ARG A 55 -4.67 14.10 0.54
CA ARG A 55 -3.37 14.03 1.20
C ARG A 55 -2.21 14.02 0.19
N GLY A 56 -2.36 13.27 -0.90
CA GLY A 56 -1.38 13.24 -2.00
C GLY A 56 -1.21 14.61 -2.66
N PHE A 57 -2.31 15.33 -2.90
CA PHE A 57 -2.27 16.69 -3.45
C PHE A 57 -1.63 17.70 -2.49
N SER A 58 -1.94 17.62 -1.19
CA SER A 58 -1.29 18.48 -0.18
C SER A 58 0.23 18.26 -0.13
N LEU A 59 0.69 17.00 -0.23
CA LEU A 59 2.12 16.69 -0.30
C LEU A 59 2.76 17.19 -1.60
N MET A 60 2.02 17.12 -2.70
CA MET A 60 2.48 17.64 -3.99
C MET A 60 2.70 19.15 -3.93
N ASP A 61 1.81 19.89 -3.27
CA ASP A 61 1.94 21.35 -3.08
C ASP A 61 3.23 21.71 -2.33
N ILE A 62 3.56 20.95 -1.28
CA ILE A 62 4.84 21.08 -0.57
C ILE A 62 6.00 20.80 -1.52
N ILE A 63 5.93 19.70 -2.30
CA ILE A 63 7.01 19.25 -3.18
C ILE A 63 7.26 20.21 -4.35
N CYS A 64 6.20 20.74 -4.95
CA CYS A 64 6.22 21.65 -6.09
C CYS A 64 6.32 23.12 -5.68
N SER A 65 7.02 23.41 -4.58
CA SER A 65 7.26 24.78 -4.13
C SER A 65 8.10 25.59 -5.13
N GLU A 66 8.07 26.92 -5.04
CA GLU A 66 8.76 27.82 -5.98
C GLU A 66 10.26 27.51 -6.16
N GLY A 67 10.96 27.14 -5.08
CA GLY A 67 12.37 26.74 -5.11
C GLY A 67 12.64 25.39 -5.80
N ARG A 68 11.60 24.60 -6.07
CA ARG A 68 11.64 23.29 -6.74
C ARG A 68 10.88 23.28 -8.08
N SER A 69 10.53 24.46 -8.61
CA SER A 69 9.82 24.67 -9.88
C SER A 69 10.47 24.03 -11.12
N ARG A 70 11.72 23.56 -11.02
CA ARG A 70 12.47 22.91 -12.11
C ARG A 70 12.47 21.38 -12.06
N LEU A 71 11.80 20.76 -11.09
CA LEU A 71 11.74 19.31 -11.01
C LEU A 71 10.97 18.72 -12.20
N THR A 72 11.50 17.64 -12.77
CA THR A 72 10.78 16.87 -13.78
C THR A 72 9.61 16.12 -13.14
N VAL A 73 8.61 15.74 -13.95
CA VAL A 73 7.50 14.90 -13.49
C VAL A 73 8.01 13.62 -12.83
N SER A 74 9.03 12.98 -13.41
CA SER A 74 9.64 11.78 -12.83
C SER A 74 10.23 12.03 -11.43
N ASN A 75 10.92 13.16 -11.23
CA ASN A 75 11.46 13.51 -9.93
C ASN A 75 10.34 13.82 -8.91
N ILE A 76 9.28 14.52 -9.33
CA ILE A 76 8.12 14.80 -8.49
C ILE A 76 7.44 13.50 -8.07
N THR A 77 7.21 12.57 -9.02
CA THR A 77 6.64 11.25 -8.73
C THR A 77 7.50 10.48 -7.73
N ASN A 78 8.82 10.45 -7.89
CA ASN A 78 9.71 9.79 -6.95
C ASN A 78 9.61 10.37 -5.53
N LEU A 79 9.58 11.70 -5.40
CA LEU A 79 9.43 12.38 -4.10
C LEU A 79 8.06 12.13 -3.47
N LEU A 80 6.99 12.11 -4.27
CA LEU A 80 5.65 11.76 -3.80
C LEU A 80 5.59 10.31 -3.32
N THR A 81 6.18 9.37 -4.05
CA THR A 81 6.24 7.96 -3.64
C THR A 81 6.98 7.81 -2.31
N ILE A 82 8.14 8.46 -2.14
CA ILE A 82 8.90 8.44 -0.88
C ILE A 82 8.06 9.05 0.25
N SER A 83 7.39 10.18 0.01
CA SER A 83 6.59 10.85 1.05
C SER A 83 5.34 10.07 1.48
N LEU A 84 4.72 9.32 0.55
CA LEU A 84 3.49 8.56 0.81
C LEU A 84 3.74 7.16 1.36
N THR A 85 4.81 6.50 0.91
CA THR A 85 5.06 5.07 1.17
C THR A 85 6.37 4.79 1.90
N GLY A 86 7.25 5.78 2.00
CA GLY A 86 8.53 5.66 2.68
C GLY A 86 8.36 5.59 4.20
N LEU A 87 9.41 5.07 4.85
CA LEU A 87 9.50 5.10 6.31
C LEU A 87 9.61 6.56 6.80
N PRO A 88 9.13 6.85 8.03
CA PRO A 88 9.48 8.07 8.71
C PRO A 88 11.00 8.25 8.73
N LEU A 89 11.47 9.50 8.59
CA LEU A 89 12.91 9.79 8.51
C LEU A 89 13.68 9.25 9.73
N GLN A 90 13.05 9.25 10.90
CA GLN A 90 13.60 8.76 12.16
C GLN A 90 13.81 7.24 12.17
N GLU A 91 13.05 6.50 11.35
CA GLU A 91 13.10 5.04 11.24
C GLU A 91 13.91 4.60 10.00
N TRP A 92 14.33 5.53 9.17
CA TRP A 92 15.05 5.24 7.94
C TRP A 92 16.55 5.07 8.20
N ASP A 93 17.08 3.86 7.97
CA ASP A 93 18.51 3.58 8.00
C ASP A 93 19.16 3.90 6.63
N PRO A 94 20.02 4.95 6.54
CA PRO A 94 20.69 5.30 5.29
C PRO A 94 21.85 4.35 4.94
N VAL A 95 22.39 3.60 5.90
CA VAL A 95 23.68 2.90 5.77
C VAL A 95 23.71 1.91 4.60
N PRO A 96 22.67 1.08 4.37
CA PRO A 96 22.67 0.13 3.25
C PRO A 96 22.73 0.82 1.88
N ILE A 97 22.02 1.95 1.73
CA ILE A 97 21.95 2.69 0.48
C ILE A 97 23.27 3.41 0.21
N VAL A 98 23.84 4.08 1.22
CA VAL A 98 25.13 4.77 1.10
C VAL A 98 26.24 3.77 0.72
N LYS A 99 26.30 2.61 1.39
CA LYS A 99 27.25 1.54 1.04
C LYS A 99 27.07 1.00 -0.37
N LYS A 100 25.84 0.95 -0.88
CA LYS A 100 25.57 0.54 -2.27
C LYS A 100 26.06 1.60 -3.25
N TRP A 101 25.80 2.87 -2.97
CA TRP A 101 26.20 3.98 -3.83
C TRP A 101 27.73 4.10 -3.94
N LEU A 102 28.45 4.03 -2.81
CA LEU A 102 29.92 4.06 -2.73
C LEU A 102 30.61 2.85 -3.37
N ARG A 103 29.87 1.76 -3.65
CA ARG A 103 30.41 0.61 -4.40
C ARG A 103 30.20 0.72 -5.90
N ALA A 104 29.28 1.60 -6.32
CA ALA A 104 28.92 1.80 -7.72
C ALA A 104 29.67 3.00 -8.35
N HIS A 105 30.39 3.78 -7.54
CA HIS A 105 31.23 4.91 -7.91
C HIS A 105 32.60 4.73 -7.25
#